data_AF-A0A5Q0GI47-F1
#
_entry.id   AF-A0A5Q0GI47-F1
#
_cell.length_a   1.000
_cell.length_b   1.000
_cell.length_c   1.000
_cell.angle_alpha   90.00
_cell.angle_beta   90.00
_cell.angle_gamma   90.00
#
_symmetry.space_group_name_H-M   'P 1'
#
loop_
_entity.id
_entity.type
_entity.pdbx_description
1 polymer ?
#
loop_
_entity_poly.entity_id
_entity_poly.type
_entity_poly.pdbx_seq_one_letter_code
_entity_poly.pdbx_strand_id
1 'polypeptide(L)'
;MTRLTGNTDLSKSLASSPNAVILETQGLTRYFGKAVAVKDLSITVQQGEVFGLLGPNGAGKSTAMKMLTTLLPLSAGRATIAGYDVTHQAAAVRRLFGYVPQALSADGSLTGYENLLIFAKLYDIPVKHRQRRIREVLDFMGLQAAAHRLVRNYSGGMIRKLEIAQSIMHQPKILFLDEPTVGLDPIARTQVWQLVQQLRADYGTTIFLTTHFLEEADSLCSRVTIMQQGQVVITGEPSDLKASLGKPNATLDDVFIHYTGDQLTSGVNYRDTARTRRTSQRLG
;
A
#
# COMPACT_ATOMS: atom_id res chain seq x y z
N MET A 1 24.02 3.73 40.50
CA MET A 1 25.39 3.17 40.42
C MET A 1 25.20 1.66 40.47
N THR A 2 25.28 0.94 39.35
CA THR A 2 26.52 0.40 38.78
C THR A 2 26.32 0.11 37.28
N ARG A 3 27.31 0.48 36.46
CA ARG A 3 27.36 0.26 35.01
C ARG A 3 27.65 -1.21 34.69
N LEU A 4 27.02 -1.73 33.63
CA LEU A 4 27.55 -2.83 32.83
C LEU A 4 27.67 -2.32 31.38
N THR A 5 28.92 -2.24 30.92
CA THR A 5 29.37 -1.82 29.60
C THR A 5 29.72 -3.03 28.74
N GLY A 6 29.46 -2.94 27.42
CA GLY A 6 29.85 -3.90 26.38
C GLY A 6 28.61 -4.44 25.66
N ASN A 7 28.27 -4.07 24.43
CA ASN A 7 29.13 -4.00 23.26
C ASN A 7 28.74 -2.84 22.33
N THR A 8 29.73 -2.08 21.91
CA THR A 8 29.67 -0.94 20.99
C THR A 8 29.61 -1.44 19.54
N ASP A 9 29.13 -0.58 18.63
CA ASP A 9 29.21 -0.68 17.16
C ASP A 9 28.06 -1.32 16.37
N LEU A 10 26.81 -0.92 16.66
CA LEU A 10 25.70 -0.98 15.68
C LEU A 10 24.77 0.26 15.71
N SER A 11 25.04 1.24 16.57
CA SER A 11 24.14 2.40 16.78
C SER A 11 24.65 3.72 16.19
N LYS A 12 25.63 3.70 15.28
CA LYS A 12 26.15 4.89 14.59
C LYS A 12 26.27 4.68 13.08
N SER A 13 25.14 4.49 12.38
CA SER A 13 25.03 4.82 10.94
C SER A 13 23.58 4.85 10.42
N LEU A 14 22.65 5.39 11.21
CA LEU A 14 21.30 5.71 10.72
C LEU A 14 20.95 7.13 11.12
N ALA A 15 21.83 8.07 10.74
CA ALA A 15 21.37 9.44 10.53
C ALA A 15 20.35 9.36 9.39
N SER A 16 19.07 9.53 9.73
CA SER A 16 17.96 9.53 8.79
C SER A 16 18.16 10.68 7.79
N SER A 17 18.75 10.38 6.65
CA SER A 17 18.76 11.30 5.51
C SER A 17 17.31 11.45 5.04
N PRO A 18 16.78 12.68 4.91
CA PRO A 18 15.38 12.91 4.52
C PRO A 18 15.02 12.51 3.07
N ASN A 19 15.76 11.59 2.45
CA ASN A 19 15.57 11.05 1.10
C ASN A 19 16.15 9.62 0.97
N ALA A 20 16.05 8.80 2.02
CA ALA A 20 16.49 7.42 1.95
C ALA A 20 15.48 6.58 1.15
N VAL A 21 15.93 6.02 0.02
CA VAL A 21 15.12 5.10 -0.79
C VAL A 21 14.87 3.82 0.02
N ILE A 22 13.59 3.54 0.31
CA ILE A 22 13.18 2.35 1.06
C ILE A 22 12.78 1.18 0.15
N LEU A 23 12.27 1.47 -1.05
CA LEU A 23 11.96 0.46 -2.06
C LEU A 23 12.59 0.91 -3.37
N GLU A 24 13.34 0.01 -3.99
CA GLU A 24 13.92 0.21 -5.30
C GLU A 24 13.66 -1.02 -6.16
N THR A 25 13.22 -0.81 -7.39
CA THR A 25 13.10 -1.86 -8.40
C THR A 25 13.90 -1.48 -9.64
N GLN A 26 14.51 -2.47 -10.28
CA GLN A 26 15.25 -2.28 -11.52
C GLN A 26 14.97 -3.45 -12.45
N GLY A 27 14.36 -3.19 -13.60
CA GLY A 27 14.07 -4.22 -14.58
C GLY A 27 13.01 -5.23 -14.15
N LEU A 28 12.20 -4.93 -13.13
CA LEU A 28 11.34 -5.91 -12.49
C LEU A 28 10.32 -6.47 -13.50
N THR A 29 10.42 -7.76 -13.77
CA THR A 29 9.67 -8.39 -14.86
C THR A 29 9.06 -9.71 -14.43
N ARG A 30 7.82 -9.97 -14.87
CA ARG A 30 7.10 -11.23 -14.65
C ARG A 30 6.46 -11.75 -15.93
N TYR A 31 6.80 -13.00 -16.26
CA TYR A 31 6.16 -13.77 -17.32
C TYR A 31 5.24 -14.85 -16.74
N PHE A 32 4.14 -15.10 -17.45
CA PHE A 32 3.27 -16.27 -17.27
C PHE A 32 3.12 -16.96 -18.62
N GLY A 33 3.98 -17.96 -18.86
CA GLY A 33 4.13 -18.53 -20.20
C GLY A 33 4.55 -17.46 -21.20
N LYS A 34 3.71 -17.20 -22.21
CA LYS A 34 3.95 -16.16 -23.24
C LYS A 34 3.47 -14.76 -22.83
N ALA A 35 2.65 -14.65 -21.79
CA ALA A 35 2.10 -13.37 -21.36
C ALA A 35 3.10 -12.63 -20.44
N VAL A 36 3.33 -11.35 -20.70
CA VAL A 36 4.14 -10.47 -19.84
C VAL A 36 3.20 -9.66 -18.96
N ALA A 37 3.13 -9.99 -17.67
CA ALA A 37 2.22 -9.31 -16.74
C ALA A 37 2.82 -8.02 -16.16
N VAL A 38 4.13 -7.98 -16.00
CA VAL A 38 4.91 -6.78 -15.63
C VAL A 38 6.19 -6.82 -16.46
N LYS A 39 6.55 -5.71 -17.10
CA LYS A 39 7.70 -5.58 -17.97
C LYS A 39 8.51 -4.37 -17.54
N ASP A 40 9.75 -4.61 -17.13
CA ASP A 40 10.75 -3.57 -16.85
C ASP A 40 10.25 -2.49 -15.86
N LEU A 41 9.60 -2.91 -14.78
CA LEU A 41 9.15 -1.97 -13.75
C LEU A 41 10.37 -1.49 -12.93
N SER A 42 10.72 -0.22 -13.13
CA SER A 42 11.83 0.46 -12.45
C SER A 42 11.32 1.69 -11.71
N ILE A 43 11.16 1.59 -10.39
CA ILE A 43 10.62 2.64 -9.52
C ILE A 43 11.45 2.76 -8.23
N THR A 44 11.38 3.95 -7.63
CA THR A 44 11.92 4.21 -6.29
C THR A 44 10.84 4.84 -5.40
N VAL A 45 10.83 4.44 -4.13
CA VAL A 45 9.94 5.01 -3.11
C VAL A 45 10.79 5.47 -1.94
N GLN A 46 10.49 6.66 -1.44
CA GLN A 46 11.21 7.28 -0.34
C GLN A 46 10.63 6.82 1.01
N GLN A 47 11.48 6.83 2.04
CA GLN A 47 11.03 6.56 3.41
C GLN A 47 10.01 7.63 3.86
N GLY A 48 8.90 7.21 4.47
CA GLY A 48 7.82 8.08 4.93
C GLY A 48 6.92 8.64 3.82
N GLU A 49 7.05 8.18 2.58
CA GLU A 49 6.22 8.58 1.45
C GLU A 49 4.90 7.76 1.39
N VAL A 50 3.84 8.35 0.83
CA VAL A 50 2.68 7.60 0.30
C VAL A 50 2.83 7.51 -1.22
N PHE A 51 3.10 6.31 -1.71
CA PHE A 51 3.32 6.05 -3.13
C PHE A 51 2.16 5.24 -3.73
N GLY A 52 1.59 5.74 -4.82
CA GLY A 52 0.49 5.10 -5.53
C GLY A 52 0.92 4.42 -6.83
N LEU A 53 0.66 3.12 -6.97
CA LEU A 53 0.75 2.40 -8.24
C LEU A 53 -0.64 2.32 -8.86
N LEU A 54 -0.86 3.07 -9.93
CA LEU A 54 -2.17 3.32 -10.53
C LEU A 54 -2.30 2.62 -11.88
N GLY A 55 -3.55 2.39 -12.28
CA GLY A 55 -3.84 1.83 -13.60
C GLY A 55 -5.12 0.98 -13.59
N PRO A 56 -5.65 0.63 -14.77
CA PRO A 56 -6.86 -0.16 -14.89
C PRO A 56 -6.65 -1.59 -14.38
N ASN A 57 -7.74 -2.34 -14.30
CA ASN A 57 -7.68 -3.78 -14.06
C ASN A 57 -6.86 -4.45 -15.17
N GLY A 58 -6.01 -5.41 -14.79
CA GLY A 58 -5.09 -6.06 -15.72
C GLY A 58 -3.83 -5.27 -16.08
N ALA A 59 -3.61 -4.05 -15.54
CA ALA A 59 -2.39 -3.28 -15.79
C ALA A 59 -1.10 -3.88 -15.19
N GLY A 60 -1.20 -4.92 -14.36
CA GLY A 60 -0.06 -5.57 -13.72
C GLY A 60 0.16 -5.20 -12.24
N LYS A 61 -0.66 -4.29 -11.67
CA LYS A 61 -0.51 -3.76 -10.30
C LYS A 61 -0.40 -4.85 -9.23
N SER A 62 -1.39 -5.75 -9.14
CA SER A 62 -1.38 -6.84 -8.15
C SER A 62 -0.28 -7.88 -8.43
N THR A 63 0.18 -8.01 -9.67
CA THR A 63 1.34 -8.87 -9.99
C THR A 63 2.63 -8.25 -9.48
N ALA A 64 2.83 -6.94 -9.68
CA ALA A 64 3.95 -6.20 -9.10
C ALA A 64 3.93 -6.28 -7.58
N MET A 65 2.76 -6.07 -6.96
CA MET A 65 2.57 -6.20 -5.52
C MET A 65 2.99 -7.58 -5.00
N LYS A 66 2.53 -8.66 -5.64
CA LYS A 66 2.91 -10.04 -5.25
C LYS A 66 4.41 -10.31 -5.41
N MET A 67 5.07 -9.70 -6.40
CA MET A 67 6.53 -9.80 -6.52
C MET A 67 7.24 -9.10 -5.36
N LEU A 68 6.88 -7.85 -5.07
CA LEU A 68 7.49 -7.05 -4.00
C LEU A 68 7.28 -7.65 -2.60
N THR A 69 6.16 -8.34 -2.40
CA THR A 69 5.78 -8.99 -1.14
C THR A 69 6.28 -10.43 -1.03
N THR A 70 7.18 -10.88 -1.91
CA THR A 70 7.75 -12.25 -1.93
C THR A 70 6.74 -13.38 -2.22
N LEU A 71 5.50 -13.05 -2.59
CA LEU A 71 4.43 -14.02 -2.88
C LEU A 71 4.53 -14.59 -4.30
N LEU A 72 5.30 -13.94 -5.17
CA LEU A 72 5.53 -14.37 -6.53
C LEU A 72 7.01 -14.13 -6.90
N PRO A 73 7.72 -15.11 -7.46
CA PRO A 73 9.11 -14.90 -7.86
C PRO A 73 9.20 -13.96 -9.06
N LEU A 74 10.31 -13.23 -9.14
CA LEU A 74 10.64 -12.43 -10.32
C LEU A 74 10.99 -13.37 -11.48
N SER A 75 10.70 -12.96 -12.72
CA SER A 75 11.26 -13.61 -13.91
C SER A 75 12.57 -12.98 -14.35
N ALA A 76 12.72 -11.67 -14.15
CA ALA A 76 13.96 -10.93 -14.36
C ALA A 76 13.95 -9.63 -13.53
N GLY A 77 15.11 -8.97 -13.46
CA GLY A 77 15.33 -7.75 -12.70
C GLY A 77 15.63 -8.02 -11.23
N ARG A 78 15.62 -6.94 -10.44
CA ARG A 78 15.87 -6.96 -8.99
C ARG A 78 14.96 -5.99 -8.25
N ALA A 79 14.74 -6.28 -6.97
CA ALA A 79 14.09 -5.36 -6.05
C ALA A 79 14.74 -5.42 -4.68
N THR A 80 14.84 -4.28 -4.02
CA THR A 80 15.32 -4.17 -2.64
C THR A 80 14.30 -3.45 -1.77
N ILE A 81 14.16 -3.88 -0.51
CA ILE A 81 13.34 -3.22 0.51
C ILE A 81 14.22 -2.98 1.74
N ALA A 82 14.38 -1.70 2.10
CA ALA A 82 15.28 -1.21 3.14
C ALA A 82 16.68 -1.82 3.06
N GLY A 83 17.21 -1.96 1.83
CA GLY A 83 18.53 -2.52 1.54
C GLY A 83 18.59 -4.05 1.42
N TYR A 84 17.50 -4.78 1.65
CA TYR A 84 17.46 -6.24 1.52
C TYR A 84 16.88 -6.68 0.18
N ASP A 85 17.52 -7.63 -0.48
CA ASP A 85 17.05 -8.18 -1.76
C ASP A 85 15.79 -9.04 -1.58
N VAL A 86 14.74 -8.75 -2.35
CA VAL A 86 13.43 -9.42 -2.28
C VAL A 86 13.51 -10.92 -2.61
N THR A 87 14.46 -11.32 -3.47
CA THR A 87 14.63 -12.72 -3.91
C THR A 87 15.55 -13.48 -2.97
N HIS A 88 16.72 -12.92 -2.67
CA HIS A 88 17.78 -13.62 -1.94
C HIS A 88 17.66 -13.48 -0.42
N GLN A 89 16.95 -12.46 0.08
CA GLN A 89 16.80 -12.16 1.50
C GLN A 89 15.32 -12.07 1.91
N ALA A 90 14.45 -12.84 1.26
CA ALA A 90 12.99 -12.81 1.44
C ALA A 90 12.54 -12.90 2.90
N ALA A 91 13.23 -13.68 3.75
CA ALA A 91 12.88 -13.79 5.17
C ALA A 91 13.13 -12.48 5.95
N ALA A 92 14.20 -11.76 5.64
CA ALA A 92 14.47 -10.44 6.23
C ALA A 92 13.47 -9.42 5.70
N VAL A 93 13.19 -9.44 4.38
CA VAL A 93 12.21 -8.56 3.73
C VAL A 93 10.81 -8.72 4.34
N ARG A 94 10.34 -9.94 4.59
CA ARG A 94 9.02 -10.20 5.22
C ARG A 94 8.89 -9.64 6.64
N ARG A 95 9.98 -9.42 7.36
CA ARG A 95 9.95 -8.76 8.69
C ARG A 95 9.88 -7.24 8.58
N LEU A 96 10.13 -6.66 7.40
CA LEU A 96 10.20 -5.21 7.19
C LEU A 96 8.90 -4.62 6.64
N PHE A 97 8.01 -5.44 6.07
CA PHE A 97 6.77 -4.96 5.48
C PHE A 97 5.52 -5.54 6.14
N GLY A 98 4.43 -4.78 6.10
CA GLY A 98 3.07 -5.26 6.28
C GLY A 98 2.40 -5.37 4.92
N TYR A 99 1.51 -6.34 4.72
CA TYR A 99 0.79 -6.49 3.46
C TYR A 99 -0.69 -6.74 3.72
N VAL A 100 -1.53 -5.99 3.03
CA VAL A 100 -2.98 -6.14 3.05
C VAL A 100 -3.45 -6.45 1.61
N PRO A 101 -3.83 -7.69 1.32
CA PRO A 101 -4.28 -8.09 -0.02
C PRO A 101 -5.64 -7.46 -0.37
N GLN A 102 -6.01 -7.54 -1.65
CA GLN A 102 -7.33 -7.11 -2.14
C GLN A 102 -8.45 -8.03 -1.64
N ALA A 103 -8.20 -9.35 -1.59
CA ALA A 103 -9.15 -10.32 -1.06
C ALA A 103 -9.15 -10.32 0.47
N LEU A 104 -10.31 -10.55 1.07
CA LEU A 104 -10.45 -10.63 2.53
C LEU A 104 -9.56 -11.74 3.11
N SER A 105 -8.85 -11.39 4.18
CA SER A 105 -7.81 -12.20 4.84
C SER A 105 -8.11 -12.46 6.32
N ALA A 106 -9.04 -11.74 6.92
CA ALA A 106 -9.46 -11.98 8.30
C ALA A 106 -10.37 -13.20 8.43
N ASP A 107 -10.15 -14.01 9.47
CA ASP A 107 -10.96 -15.20 9.72
C ASP A 107 -12.27 -14.81 10.43
N GLY A 108 -13.40 -15.01 9.73
CA GLY A 108 -14.74 -14.70 10.22
C GLY A 108 -15.21 -15.59 11.38
N SER A 109 -14.60 -16.75 11.57
CA SER A 109 -14.91 -17.69 12.67
C SER A 109 -14.28 -17.29 14.01
N LEU A 110 -13.34 -16.34 13.98
CA LEU A 110 -12.63 -15.82 15.15
C LEU A 110 -13.09 -14.41 15.49
N THR A 111 -12.81 -13.98 16.73
CA THR A 111 -12.97 -12.59 17.15
C THR A 111 -11.85 -11.70 16.60
N GLY A 112 -12.03 -10.37 16.65
CA GLY A 112 -10.98 -9.42 16.27
C GLY A 112 -9.71 -9.59 17.10
N TYR A 113 -9.86 -9.83 18.41
CA TYR A 113 -8.74 -10.10 19.32
C TYR A 113 -8.00 -11.39 18.94
N GLU A 114 -8.72 -12.48 18.66
CA GLU A 114 -8.11 -13.77 18.30
C GLU A 114 -7.37 -13.70 16.97
N ASN A 115 -7.95 -13.01 15.98
CA ASN A 115 -7.29 -12.70 14.72
C ASN A 115 -5.93 -12.01 14.98
N LEU A 116 -5.89 -10.95 15.79
CA LEU A 116 -4.64 -10.26 16.11
C LEU A 116 -3.68 -11.10 16.97
N LEU A 117 -4.20 -11.98 17.83
CA LEU A 117 -3.39 -12.89 18.62
C LEU A 117 -2.64 -13.90 17.75
N ILE A 118 -3.26 -14.38 16.67
CA ILE A 118 -2.60 -15.25 15.67
C ILE A 118 -1.44 -14.50 15.04
N PHE A 119 -1.67 -13.29 14.52
CA PHE A 119 -0.60 -12.50 13.90
C PHE A 119 0.50 -12.09 14.89
N ALA A 120 0.15 -11.79 16.15
CA ALA A 120 1.14 -11.54 17.19
C ALA A 120 2.05 -12.75 17.44
N LYS A 121 1.52 -13.97 17.32
CA LYS A 121 2.32 -15.20 17.40
C LYS A 121 3.17 -15.39 16.14
N LEU A 122 2.60 -15.17 14.95
CA LEU A 122 3.32 -15.32 13.67
C LEU A 122 4.50 -14.35 13.54
N TYR A 123 4.38 -13.14 14.09
CA TYR A 123 5.46 -12.16 14.10
C TYR A 123 6.39 -12.26 15.33
N ASP A 124 6.35 -13.36 16.07
CA ASP A 124 7.21 -13.60 17.23
C ASP A 124 7.13 -12.51 18.33
N ILE A 125 5.99 -11.82 18.46
CA ILE A 125 5.83 -10.79 19.50
C ILE A 125 5.92 -11.50 20.87
N PRO A 126 6.81 -11.07 21.79
CA PRO A 126 7.00 -11.74 23.07
C PRO A 126 5.69 -11.80 23.87
N VAL A 127 5.44 -12.94 24.53
CA VAL A 127 4.17 -13.21 25.25
C VAL A 127 3.78 -12.07 26.19
N LYS A 128 4.76 -11.54 26.95
CA LYS A 128 4.57 -10.40 27.88
C LYS A 128 4.11 -9.10 27.22
N HIS A 129 4.26 -8.95 25.91
CA HIS A 129 3.88 -7.75 25.16
C HIS A 129 2.64 -7.92 24.30
N ARG A 130 2.22 -9.16 23.98
CA ARG A 130 1.12 -9.44 23.03
C ARG A 130 -0.16 -8.73 23.40
N GLN A 131 -0.64 -8.90 24.63
CA GLN A 131 -1.92 -8.32 25.06
C GLN A 131 -1.90 -6.79 25.00
N ARG A 132 -0.78 -6.17 25.41
CA ARG A 132 -0.62 -4.72 25.31
C ARG A 132 -0.64 -4.26 23.85
N ARG A 133 0.16 -4.90 22.99
CA ARG A 133 0.24 -4.56 21.57
C ARG A 133 -1.09 -4.71 20.84
N ILE A 134 -1.84 -5.78 21.14
CA ILE A 134 -3.17 -6.02 20.55
C ILE A 134 -4.14 -4.90 20.96
N ARG A 135 -4.15 -4.50 22.24
CA ARG A 135 -4.99 -3.38 22.70
C ARG A 135 -4.62 -2.07 22.00
N GLU A 136 -3.34 -1.70 21.98
CA GLU A 136 -2.86 -0.49 21.30
C GLU A 136 -3.31 -0.43 19.84
N VAL A 137 -3.21 -1.55 19.12
CA VAL A 137 -3.60 -1.64 17.72
C VAL A 137 -5.13 -1.61 17.54
N LEU A 138 -5.90 -2.28 18.40
CA LEU A 138 -7.37 -2.22 18.37
C LEU A 138 -7.89 -0.81 18.68
N ASP A 139 -7.27 -0.12 19.64
CA ASP A 139 -7.60 1.25 20.01
C ASP A 139 -7.31 2.20 18.84
N PHE A 140 -6.12 2.10 18.22
CA PHE A 140 -5.76 2.88 17.04
C PHE A 140 -6.72 2.66 15.87
N MET A 141 -7.23 1.44 15.69
CA MET A 141 -8.19 1.11 14.62
C MET A 141 -9.65 1.47 14.97
N GLY A 142 -9.92 1.93 16.19
CA GLY A 142 -11.28 2.15 16.69
C GLY A 142 -12.11 0.87 16.69
N LEU A 143 -11.50 -0.27 17.01
CA LEU A 143 -12.12 -1.60 17.03
C LEU A 143 -12.25 -2.20 18.44
N GLN A 144 -11.77 -1.50 19.47
CA GLN A 144 -11.73 -2.01 20.84
C GLN A 144 -13.09 -2.49 21.37
N ALA A 145 -14.16 -1.71 21.15
CA ALA A 145 -15.52 -2.08 21.58
C ALA A 145 -16.05 -3.35 20.87
N ALA A 146 -15.50 -3.70 19.72
CA ALA A 146 -15.88 -4.88 18.95
C ALA A 146 -14.90 -6.06 19.11
N ALA A 147 -13.79 -5.90 19.85
CA ALA A 147 -12.66 -6.82 19.85
C ALA A 147 -13.02 -8.29 20.12
N HIS A 148 -14.02 -8.54 20.97
CA HIS A 148 -14.48 -9.88 21.35
C HIS A 148 -15.73 -10.35 20.59
N ARG A 149 -16.18 -9.60 19.58
CA ARG A 149 -17.23 -10.04 18.65
C ARG A 149 -16.60 -10.84 17.52
N LEU A 150 -17.32 -11.84 17.03
CA LEU A 150 -16.92 -12.61 15.85
C LEU A 150 -16.81 -11.71 14.62
N VAL A 151 -15.74 -11.88 13.84
CA VAL A 151 -15.45 -11.05 12.66
C VAL A 151 -16.48 -11.23 11.56
N ARG A 152 -17.14 -12.39 11.43
CA ARG A 152 -18.28 -12.54 10.51
C ARG A 152 -19.43 -11.55 10.74
N ASN A 153 -19.48 -10.90 11.92
CA ASN A 153 -20.47 -9.88 12.28
C ASN A 153 -19.92 -8.45 12.17
N TYR A 154 -18.73 -8.26 11.60
CA TYR A 154 -18.15 -6.95 11.32
C TYR A 154 -18.69 -6.40 10.00
N SER A 155 -18.75 -5.07 9.86
CA SER A 155 -18.95 -4.45 8.56
C SER A 155 -17.70 -4.59 7.68
N GLY A 156 -17.82 -4.43 6.36
CA GLY A 156 -16.67 -4.47 5.45
C GLY A 156 -15.55 -3.50 5.85
N GLY A 157 -15.90 -2.28 6.28
CA GLY A 157 -14.93 -1.31 6.80
C GLY A 157 -14.25 -1.76 8.09
N MET A 158 -14.99 -2.38 9.02
CA MET A 158 -14.40 -2.95 10.23
C MET A 158 -13.44 -4.11 9.93
N ILE A 159 -13.80 -4.98 8.98
CA ILE A 159 -12.92 -6.05 8.50
C ILE A 159 -11.65 -5.42 7.91
N ARG A 160 -11.77 -4.43 7.03
CA ARG A 160 -10.59 -3.80 6.42
C ARG A 160 -9.65 -3.18 7.45
N LYS A 161 -10.21 -2.48 8.45
CA LYS A 161 -9.42 -1.95 9.57
C LYS A 161 -8.71 -3.06 10.34
N LEU A 162 -9.35 -4.21 10.57
CA LEU A 162 -8.73 -5.36 11.21
C LEU A 162 -7.59 -5.96 10.37
N GLU A 163 -7.71 -6.00 9.05
CA GLU A 163 -6.62 -6.49 8.18
C GLU A 163 -5.41 -5.54 8.21
N ILE A 164 -5.65 -4.23 8.18
CA ILE A 164 -4.60 -3.24 8.37
C ILE A 164 -3.97 -3.43 9.76
N ALA A 165 -4.78 -3.62 10.79
CA ALA A 165 -4.34 -3.91 12.16
C ALA A 165 -3.39 -5.11 12.22
N GLN A 166 -3.75 -6.23 11.58
CA GLN A 166 -2.91 -7.43 11.48
C GLN A 166 -1.56 -7.12 10.83
N SER A 167 -1.58 -6.36 9.72
CA SER A 167 -0.38 -6.03 8.94
C SER A 167 0.62 -5.11 9.65
N ILE A 168 0.18 -4.37 10.67
CA ILE A 168 1.03 -3.42 11.43
C ILE A 168 1.45 -3.93 12.81
N MET A 169 1.06 -5.15 13.19
CA MET A 169 1.33 -5.70 14.53
C MET A 169 2.82 -5.65 14.90
N HIS A 170 3.71 -5.91 13.93
CA HIS A 170 5.17 -5.92 14.07
C HIS A 170 5.86 -4.59 13.74
N GLN A 171 5.10 -3.50 13.52
CA GLN A 171 5.63 -2.16 13.20
C GLN A 171 6.51 -2.16 11.93
N PRO A 172 5.93 -2.49 10.76
CA PRO A 172 6.69 -2.54 9.52
C PRO A 172 7.22 -1.16 9.10
N LYS A 173 8.33 -1.14 8.36
CA LYS A 173 8.85 0.10 7.77
C LYS A 173 8.05 0.53 6.54
N ILE A 174 7.48 -0.43 5.82
CA ILE A 174 6.64 -0.20 4.63
C ILE A 174 5.35 -1.02 4.72
N LEU A 175 4.22 -0.39 4.43
CA LEU A 175 2.92 -1.04 4.37
C LEU A 175 2.43 -1.10 2.92
N PHE A 176 2.22 -2.31 2.43
CA PHE A 176 1.67 -2.59 1.11
C PHE A 176 0.15 -2.78 1.18
N LEU A 177 -0.60 -2.00 0.42
CA LEU A 177 -2.06 -2.01 0.38
C LEU A 177 -2.54 -2.28 -1.04
N ASP A 178 -3.05 -3.49 -1.32
CA ASP A 178 -3.61 -3.81 -2.63
C ASP A 178 -5.09 -3.45 -2.67
N GLU A 179 -5.43 -2.39 -3.41
CA GLU A 179 -6.78 -1.84 -3.60
C GLU A 179 -7.61 -1.71 -2.30
N PRO A 180 -7.12 -0.96 -1.30
CA PRO A 180 -7.60 -1.07 0.08
C PRO A 180 -9.00 -0.56 0.37
N THR A 181 -9.65 0.10 -0.58
CA THR A 181 -10.97 0.70 -0.44
C THR A 181 -12.01 0.12 -1.38
N VAL A 182 -11.64 -0.89 -2.18
CA VAL A 182 -12.58 -1.56 -3.07
C VAL A 182 -13.67 -2.26 -2.27
N GLY A 183 -14.92 -2.05 -2.69
CA GLY A 183 -16.09 -2.61 -2.03
C GLY A 183 -16.49 -1.92 -0.72
N LEU A 184 -15.80 -0.85 -0.30
CA LEU A 184 -16.17 -0.07 0.88
C LEU A 184 -17.15 1.05 0.52
N ASP A 185 -18.09 1.30 1.43
CA ASP A 185 -18.92 2.50 1.40
C ASP A 185 -18.05 3.78 1.56
N PRO A 186 -18.56 4.96 1.19
CA PRO A 186 -17.80 6.21 1.25
C PRO A 186 -17.25 6.56 2.64
N ILE A 187 -17.97 6.22 3.71
CA ILE A 187 -17.57 6.53 5.08
C ILE A 187 -16.40 5.63 5.48
N ALA A 188 -16.53 4.32 5.27
CA ALA A 188 -15.48 3.36 5.57
C ALA A 188 -14.18 3.63 4.78
N ARG A 189 -14.31 4.01 3.52
CA ARG A 189 -13.17 4.43 2.68
C ARG A 189 -12.46 5.64 3.24
N THR A 190 -13.20 6.68 3.63
CA THR A 190 -12.62 7.88 4.27
C THR A 190 -11.87 7.54 5.56
N GLN A 191 -12.43 6.64 6.38
CA GLN A 191 -11.76 6.17 7.61
C GLN A 191 -10.46 5.43 7.33
N VAL A 192 -10.42 4.56 6.31
CA VAL A 192 -9.19 3.86 5.90
C VAL A 192 -8.11 4.86 5.48
N TRP A 193 -8.49 5.91 4.76
CA TRP A 193 -7.57 6.97 4.34
C TRP A 193 -7.01 7.81 5.48
N GLN A 194 -7.86 8.17 6.44
CA GLN A 194 -7.40 8.83 7.65
C GLN A 194 -6.40 7.96 8.42
N LEU A 195 -6.66 6.65 8.54
CA LEU A 195 -5.74 5.70 9.17
C LEU A 195 -4.40 5.60 8.42
N VAL A 196 -4.42 5.57 7.09
CA VAL A 196 -3.20 5.55 6.27
C VAL A 196 -2.36 6.81 6.51
N GLN A 197 -2.99 7.99 6.55
CA GLN A 197 -2.30 9.25 6.84
C GLN A 197 -1.74 9.27 8.27
N GLN A 198 -2.51 8.77 9.25
CA GLN A 198 -2.05 8.66 10.65
C GLN A 198 -0.87 7.70 10.79
N LEU A 199 -0.87 6.55 10.10
CA LEU A 199 0.24 5.60 10.11
C LEU A 199 1.55 6.23 9.61
N ARG A 200 1.45 7.08 8.59
CA ARG A 200 2.57 7.87 8.10
C ARG A 200 2.99 8.94 9.11
N ALA A 201 2.05 9.74 9.60
CA ALA A 201 2.33 10.90 10.46
C ALA A 201 2.90 10.49 11.83
N ASP A 202 2.28 9.50 12.48
CA ASP A 202 2.59 9.12 13.87
C ASP A 202 3.78 8.16 13.95
N TYR A 203 3.97 7.31 12.95
CA TYR A 203 4.97 6.23 12.96
C TYR A 203 6.03 6.33 11.86
N GLY A 204 5.93 7.29 10.94
CA GLY A 204 6.86 7.41 9.81
C GLY A 204 6.79 6.24 8.83
N THR A 205 5.69 5.49 8.82
CA THR A 205 5.51 4.31 7.97
C THR A 205 5.44 4.74 6.50
N THR A 206 6.26 4.14 5.63
CA THR A 206 6.08 4.28 4.17
C THR A 206 4.84 3.51 3.74
N ILE A 207 4.01 4.10 2.88
CA ILE A 207 2.82 3.45 2.35
C ILE A 207 3.02 3.23 0.85
N PHE A 208 2.83 1.99 0.39
CA PHE A 208 2.74 1.65 -1.02
C PHE A 208 1.35 1.10 -1.28
N LEU A 209 0.56 1.79 -2.10
CA LEU A 209 -0.80 1.35 -2.41
C LEU A 209 -1.00 1.13 -3.90
N THR A 210 -1.90 0.21 -4.24
CA THR A 210 -2.50 0.15 -5.57
C THR A 210 -3.91 0.70 -5.49
N THR A 211 -4.33 1.44 -6.52
CA THR A 211 -5.73 1.80 -6.70
C THR A 211 -6.01 2.00 -8.18
N HIS A 212 -7.26 1.76 -8.57
CA HIS A 212 -7.76 2.21 -9.86
C HIS A 212 -8.55 3.52 -9.73
N PHE A 213 -8.81 4.02 -8.53
CA PHE A 213 -9.47 5.31 -8.33
C PHE A 213 -8.44 6.44 -8.30
N LEU A 214 -8.29 7.16 -9.42
CA LEU A 214 -7.28 8.21 -9.59
C LEU A 214 -7.48 9.38 -8.62
N GLU A 215 -8.73 9.68 -8.24
CA GLU A 215 -9.05 10.69 -7.22
C GLU A 215 -8.50 10.36 -5.82
N GLU A 216 -8.50 9.09 -5.44
CA GLU A 216 -7.92 8.67 -4.16
C GLU A 216 -6.41 8.90 -4.17
N ALA A 217 -5.77 8.59 -5.29
CA ALA A 217 -4.34 8.83 -5.45
C ALA A 217 -4.00 10.33 -5.46
N ASP A 218 -4.83 11.17 -6.10
CA ASP A 218 -4.61 12.61 -6.17
C ASP A 218 -4.63 13.30 -4.80
N SER A 219 -5.46 12.79 -3.89
CA SER A 219 -5.62 13.36 -2.54
C SER A 219 -4.63 12.82 -1.51
N LEU A 220 -4.09 11.60 -1.72
CA LEU A 220 -3.30 10.88 -0.71
C LEU A 220 -1.83 10.73 -1.04
N CYS A 221 -1.52 10.52 -2.32
CA CYS A 221 -0.18 10.10 -2.73
C CYS A 221 0.73 11.32 -2.91
N SER A 222 1.94 11.21 -2.37
CA SER A 222 3.00 12.19 -2.64
C SER A 222 3.52 12.02 -4.06
N ARG A 223 3.68 10.77 -4.51
CA ARG A 223 3.96 10.44 -5.92
C ARG A 223 3.14 9.25 -6.38
N VAL A 224 2.89 9.22 -7.68
CA VAL A 224 2.16 8.15 -8.34
C VAL A 224 2.94 7.63 -9.54
N THR A 225 2.73 6.36 -9.86
CA THR A 225 3.16 5.72 -11.10
C THR A 225 1.93 5.15 -11.79
N ILE A 226 1.66 5.60 -13.01
CA ILE A 226 0.59 5.06 -13.84
C ILE A 226 1.15 3.91 -14.66
N MET A 227 0.51 2.75 -14.58
CA MET A 227 0.80 1.55 -15.36
C MET A 227 -0.30 1.25 -16.37
N GLN A 228 0.11 0.72 -17.52
CA GLN A 228 -0.79 0.15 -18.52
C GLN A 228 -0.11 -1.06 -19.15
N GLN A 229 -0.86 -2.16 -19.30
CA GLN A 229 -0.37 -3.40 -19.95
C GLN A 229 1.01 -3.87 -19.43
N GLY A 230 1.21 -3.81 -18.11
CA GLY A 230 2.42 -4.28 -17.44
C GLY A 230 3.60 -3.30 -17.49
N GLN A 231 3.47 -2.13 -18.10
CA GLN A 231 4.55 -1.15 -18.26
C GLN A 231 4.23 0.16 -17.53
N VAL A 232 5.28 0.85 -17.08
CA VAL A 232 5.17 2.22 -16.56
C VAL A 232 4.92 3.16 -17.72
N VAL A 233 3.90 4.00 -17.58
CA VAL A 233 3.54 5.04 -18.53
C VAL A 233 4.15 6.36 -18.10
N ILE A 234 3.95 6.74 -16.83
CA ILE A 234 4.50 7.96 -16.26
C ILE A 234 4.58 7.85 -14.73
N THR A 235 5.56 8.55 -14.14
CA THR A 235 5.75 8.67 -12.70
C THR A 235 5.98 10.13 -12.34
N GLY A 236 5.38 10.61 -11.25
CA GLY A 236 5.58 11.98 -10.76
C GLY A 236 4.68 12.33 -9.59
N GLU A 237 4.80 13.55 -9.10
CA GLU A 237 3.85 14.12 -8.15
C GLU A 237 2.53 14.42 -8.87
N PRO A 238 1.35 14.15 -8.25
CA PRO A 238 0.08 14.42 -8.91
C PRO A 238 -0.07 15.86 -9.42
N SER A 239 0.43 16.85 -8.68
CA SER A 239 0.45 18.27 -9.10
C SER A 239 1.22 18.49 -10.39
N ASP A 240 2.42 17.92 -10.49
CA ASP A 240 3.31 18.10 -11.64
C ASP A 240 2.74 17.41 -12.88
N LEU A 241 2.19 16.21 -12.70
CA LEU A 241 1.52 15.48 -13.77
C LEU A 241 0.31 16.22 -14.30
N LYS A 242 -0.50 16.84 -13.43
CA LYS A 242 -1.64 17.68 -13.85
C LYS A 242 -1.17 18.94 -14.58
N ALA A 243 -0.11 19.58 -14.08
CA ALA A 243 0.46 20.79 -14.68
C ALA A 243 1.06 20.54 -16.07
N SER A 244 1.64 19.36 -16.32
CA SER A 244 2.26 19.00 -17.61
C SER A 244 1.27 19.02 -18.79
N LEU A 245 -0.04 18.89 -18.52
CA LEU A 245 -1.07 18.94 -19.55
C LEU A 245 -1.37 20.36 -20.07
N GLY A 246 -0.91 21.41 -19.39
CA GLY A 246 -1.15 22.80 -19.77
C GLY A 246 -2.64 23.21 -19.77
N LYS A 247 -3.49 22.47 -19.05
CA LYS A 247 -4.93 22.72 -18.96
C LYS A 247 -5.31 23.19 -17.55
N PRO A 248 -6.18 24.20 -17.41
CA PRO A 248 -6.69 24.58 -16.11
C PRO A 248 -7.54 23.45 -15.52
N ASN A 249 -7.41 23.21 -14.22
CA ASN A 249 -8.16 22.20 -13.46
C ASN A 249 -8.04 20.76 -14.03
N ALA A 250 -6.91 20.43 -14.65
CA ALA A 250 -6.62 19.06 -15.06
C ALA A 250 -6.73 18.10 -13.86
N THR A 251 -7.26 16.90 -14.07
CA THR A 251 -7.29 15.83 -13.05
C THR A 251 -6.29 14.72 -13.40
N LEU A 252 -6.02 13.81 -12.46
CA LEU A 252 -5.26 12.60 -12.78
C LEU A 252 -5.95 11.71 -13.82
N ASP A 253 -7.28 11.80 -13.97
CA ASP A 253 -7.99 11.13 -15.07
C ASP A 253 -7.60 11.72 -16.44
N ASP A 254 -7.47 13.05 -16.54
CA ASP A 254 -7.00 13.69 -17.77
C ASP A 254 -5.54 13.28 -18.09
N VAL A 255 -4.69 13.15 -17.06
CA VAL A 255 -3.31 12.65 -17.19
C VAL A 255 -3.33 11.23 -17.73
N PHE A 256 -4.12 10.36 -17.12
CA PHE A 256 -4.27 8.98 -17.56
C PHE A 256 -4.66 8.92 -19.04
N ILE A 257 -5.75 9.58 -19.42
CA ILE A 257 -6.25 9.60 -20.81
C ILE A 257 -5.19 10.15 -21.78
N HIS A 258 -4.46 11.19 -21.40
CA HIS A 258 -3.43 11.79 -22.24
C HIS A 258 -2.28 10.82 -22.54
N TYR A 259 -1.78 10.11 -21.53
CA TYR A 259 -0.60 9.27 -21.69
C TYR A 259 -0.90 7.82 -22.10
N THR A 260 -2.07 7.28 -21.78
CA THR A 260 -2.42 5.88 -22.12
C THR A 260 -3.10 5.73 -23.47
N GLY A 261 -3.58 6.83 -24.05
CA GLY A 261 -4.50 6.78 -25.18
C GLY A 261 -5.84 6.14 -24.81
N ASP A 262 -6.84 6.35 -25.65
CA ASP A 262 -8.25 5.99 -25.46
C ASP A 262 -8.56 4.48 -25.38
N GLN A 263 -7.55 3.61 -25.30
CA GLN A 263 -7.73 2.17 -25.40
C GLN A 263 -8.21 1.56 -24.08
N LEU A 264 -9.54 1.60 -23.90
CA LEU A 264 -10.29 0.90 -22.88
C LEU A 264 -10.61 -0.52 -23.31
N THR A 265 -9.89 -1.51 -22.76
CA THR A 265 -10.40 -2.88 -22.65
C THR A 265 -10.61 -3.22 -21.18
N SER A 266 -11.62 -2.59 -20.55
CA SER A 266 -12.49 -3.20 -19.52
C SER A 266 -13.28 -2.13 -18.74
N GLY A 267 -14.55 -1.95 -19.11
CA GLY A 267 -15.68 -1.73 -18.19
C GLY A 267 -15.85 -0.40 -17.45
N VAL A 268 -14.85 0.47 -17.33
CA VAL A 268 -15.01 1.80 -16.72
C VAL A 268 -14.59 2.85 -17.73
N ASN A 269 -15.58 3.45 -18.38
CA ASN A 269 -15.36 4.53 -19.33
C ASN A 269 -15.02 5.80 -18.54
N TYR A 270 -13.74 6.08 -18.30
CA TYR A 270 -13.30 7.27 -17.54
C TYR A 270 -13.79 8.58 -18.16
N ARG A 271 -14.11 8.60 -19.45
CA ARG A 271 -14.76 9.74 -20.09
C ARG A 271 -16.17 10.00 -19.56
N ASP A 272 -16.92 8.96 -19.20
CA ASP A 272 -18.26 9.10 -18.66
C ASP A 272 -18.20 9.58 -17.21
N THR A 273 -17.28 9.07 -16.38
CA THR A 273 -17.07 9.62 -15.03
C THR A 273 -16.60 11.09 -15.07
N ALA A 274 -15.68 11.43 -15.98
CA ALA A 274 -15.25 12.83 -16.17
C ALA A 274 -16.39 13.74 -16.68
N ARG A 275 -17.28 13.22 -17.55
CA ARG A 275 -18.47 13.96 -18.02
C ARG A 275 -19.50 14.17 -16.93
N THR A 276 -19.82 13.14 -16.13
CA THR A 276 -20.76 13.24 -15.00
C THR A 276 -20.24 14.21 -13.92
N ARG A 277 -18.92 14.30 -13.77
CA ARG A 277 -18.26 15.25 -12.84
C ARG A 277 -18.39 16.72 -13.31
N ARG A 278 -18.27 16.97 -14.62
CA ARG A 278 -18.46 18.33 -15.19
C ARG A 278 -19.91 18.81 -15.10
N THR A 279 -20.90 17.91 -15.18
CA THR A 279 -22.31 18.29 -15.01
C THR A 279 -22.66 18.57 -13.55
N SER A 280 -22.07 17.85 -12.60
CA SER A 280 -22.32 18.07 -11.17
C SER A 280 -21.63 19.33 -10.62
N GLN A 281 -20.43 19.69 -11.10
CA GLN A 281 -19.77 20.96 -10.73
C GLN A 281 -20.43 22.22 -11.33
N ARG A 282 -21.30 22.08 -12.33
CA ARG A 282 -22.06 23.21 -12.91
C ARG A 282 -23.40 23.47 -12.23
N LEU A 283 -23.83 22.57 -11.35
CA LEU A 283 -25.12 22.63 -10.65
C LEU A 283 -24.97 22.92 -9.15
N GLY A 284 -23.78 23.32 -8.71
CA GLY A 284 -23.48 23.79 -7.36
C GLY A 284 -23.11 25.27 -7.34
#